data_AF-A0A9D9MKE4-F1
#
_entry.id   AF-A0A9D9MKE4-F1
#
_cell.length_a   1.000
_cell.length_b   1.000
_cell.length_c   1.000
_cell.angle_alpha   90.00
_cell.angle_beta   90.00
_cell.angle_gamma   90.00
#
_symmetry.space_group_name_H-M   'P 1'
#
loop_
_entity.id
_entity.type
_entity.pdbx_description
1 polymer ?
#
loop_
_entity_poly.entity_id
_entity_poly.type
_entity_poly.pdbx_seq_one_letter_code
_entity_poly.pdbx_strand_id
1 'polypeptide(L)'
;MTKHWLPVGMPPSLAMPAPREPSRWQYVATLELQLSRLIEADPGAARSGLEMSRENAPELWKIAQQLPRQHWASALARSDQLTSLLPDPWRVSEVEAEPRSLRAMLEAVA
;
A
#
# COMPACT_ATOMS: atom_id res chain seq x y z
N MET A 1 -16.92 6.10 -14.48
CA MET A 1 -16.65 6.47 -13.07
C MET A 1 -15.68 5.45 -12.50
N THR A 2 -14.57 5.88 -11.92
CA THR A 2 -13.60 4.97 -11.29
C THR A 2 -14.05 4.69 -9.86
N LYS A 3 -14.44 3.45 -9.59
CA LYS A 3 -14.82 2.99 -8.25
C LYS A 3 -13.57 2.71 -7.42
N HIS A 4 -13.68 2.84 -6.10
CA HIS A 4 -12.62 2.46 -5.17
C HIS A 4 -13.04 1.24 -4.38
N TRP A 5 -12.10 0.32 -4.19
CA TRP A 5 -12.33 -0.97 -3.56
C TRP A 5 -11.37 -1.14 -2.39
N LEU A 6 -11.91 -1.54 -1.26
CA LEU A 6 -11.17 -1.76 -0.03
C LEU A 6 -11.40 -3.19 0.47
N PRO A 7 -10.34 -3.96 0.77
CA PRO A 7 -10.50 -5.25 1.42
C PRO A 7 -11.13 -5.07 2.79
N VAL A 8 -12.03 -5.99 3.16
CA VAL A 8 -12.74 -5.89 4.44
C VAL A 8 -11.74 -5.89 5.60
N GLY A 9 -11.88 -4.93 6.52
CA GLY A 9 -11.00 -4.78 7.68
C GLY A 9 -9.73 -3.97 7.43
N MET A 10 -9.47 -3.53 6.19
CA MET A 10 -8.32 -2.68 5.87
C MET A 10 -8.59 -1.20 6.17
N PRO A 11 -7.53 -0.40 6.45
CA PRO A 11 -7.63 1.05 6.56
C PRO A 11 -8.05 1.73 5.23
N PRO A 12 -8.87 2.79 5.26
CA PRO A 12 -9.34 3.51 4.06
C PRO A 12 -8.22 4.02 3.14
N SER A 13 -7.04 4.33 3.68
CA SER A 13 -5.88 4.78 2.91
C SER A 13 -5.38 3.74 1.89
N LEU A 14 -5.76 2.46 2.06
CA LEU A 14 -5.44 1.37 1.14
C LEU A 14 -6.51 1.14 0.07
N ALA A 15 -7.59 1.91 0.02
CA ALA A 15 -8.62 1.77 -1.01
C ALA A 15 -8.04 1.98 -2.42
N MET A 16 -8.25 1.02 -3.34
CA MET A 16 -7.65 1.04 -4.67
C MET A 16 -8.66 1.29 -5.80
N PRO A 17 -8.31 2.10 -6.82
CA PRO A 17 -9.20 2.37 -7.92
C PRO A 17 -9.28 1.15 -8.85
N ALA A 18 -10.49 0.68 -9.14
CA ALA A 18 -10.69 -0.38 -10.13
C ALA A 18 -12.06 -0.24 -10.83
N PRO A 19 -12.17 -0.62 -12.12
CA PRO A 19 -13.42 -0.50 -12.87
C PRO A 19 -14.51 -1.47 -12.39
N ARG A 20 -14.11 -2.54 -11.70
CA ARG A 20 -14.98 -3.57 -11.12
C ARG A 20 -14.30 -4.16 -9.88
N GLU A 21 -15.02 -5.01 -9.16
CA GLU A 21 -14.50 -5.72 -7.99
C GLU A 21 -13.19 -6.44 -8.32
N PRO A 22 -12.06 -6.07 -7.67
CA PRO A 22 -10.78 -6.69 -7.93
C PRO A 22 -10.67 -8.01 -7.17
N SER A 23 -10.07 -8.97 -7.82
CA SER A 23 -9.45 -10.11 -7.13
C SER A 23 -8.28 -9.69 -6.22
N ARG A 24 -7.85 -10.58 -5.32
CA ARG A 24 -6.68 -10.35 -4.45
C ARG A 24 -5.43 -9.94 -5.22
N TRP A 25 -5.13 -10.64 -6.31
CA TRP A 25 -3.93 -10.38 -7.13
C TRP A 25 -4.04 -9.04 -7.88
N GLN A 26 -5.21 -8.70 -8.41
CA GLN A 26 -5.43 -7.40 -9.07
C GLN A 26 -5.32 -6.24 -8.08
N TYR A 27 -5.82 -6.41 -6.85
CA TYR A 27 -5.69 -5.41 -5.80
C TYR A 27 -4.22 -5.15 -5.46
N VAL A 28 -3.43 -6.21 -5.22
CA VAL A 28 -1.99 -6.08 -4.91
C VAL A 28 -1.23 -5.41 -6.05
N ALA A 29 -1.49 -5.78 -7.30
CA ALA A 29 -0.87 -5.15 -8.46
C ALA A 29 -1.23 -3.64 -8.57
N THR A 30 -2.47 -3.29 -8.26
CA THR A 30 -2.93 -1.89 -8.28
C THR A 30 -2.29 -1.09 -7.15
N LEU A 31 -2.17 -1.69 -5.97
CA LEU A 31 -1.48 -1.10 -4.83
C LEU A 31 -0.01 -0.83 -5.13
N GLU A 32 0.69 -1.80 -5.72
CA GLU A 32 2.08 -1.66 -6.15
C GLU A 32 2.25 -0.47 -7.10
N LEU A 33 1.40 -0.36 -8.12
CA LEU A 33 1.43 0.76 -9.06
C LEU A 33 1.20 2.11 -8.36
N GLN A 34 0.26 2.17 -7.42
CA GLN A 34 -0.04 3.38 -6.67
C GLN A 34 1.12 3.80 -5.76
N LEU A 35 1.73 2.84 -5.05
CA LEU A 35 2.93 3.07 -4.25
C LEU A 35 4.08 3.59 -5.12
N SER A 36 4.30 3.00 -6.29
CA SER A 36 5.35 3.46 -7.22
C SER A 36 5.16 4.92 -7.61
N ARG A 37 3.93 5.31 -8.00
CA ARG A 37 3.61 6.70 -8.37
C ARG A 37 3.85 7.67 -7.23
N LEU A 38 3.44 7.30 -6.01
CA LEU A 38 3.60 8.15 -4.83
C LEU A 38 5.07 8.28 -4.42
N ILE A 39 5.84 7.20 -4.51
CA ILE A 39 7.29 7.21 -4.24
C ILE A 39 8.05 8.06 -5.28
N GLU A 40 7.65 7.98 -6.55
CA GLU A 40 8.25 8.78 -7.62
C GLU A 40 7.89 10.27 -7.50
N ALA A 41 6.65 10.57 -7.09
CA ALA A 41 6.20 11.95 -6.90
C ALA A 41 6.97 12.66 -5.76
N ASP A 42 7.24 11.97 -4.65
CA ASP A 42 8.04 12.50 -3.55
C ASP A 42 8.91 11.42 -2.89
N PRO A 43 10.13 11.19 -3.42
CA PRO A 43 11.07 10.23 -2.85
C PRO A 43 11.52 10.56 -1.42
N GLY A 44 11.54 11.85 -1.06
CA GLY A 44 11.97 12.32 0.26
C GLY A 44 10.92 11.99 1.32
N ALA A 45 9.65 12.27 1.03
CA ALA A 45 8.52 11.88 1.87
C ALA A 45 8.40 10.35 1.97
N ALA A 46 8.66 9.63 0.87
CA ALA A 46 8.69 8.16 0.88
C ALA A 46 9.69 7.59 1.88
N ARG A 47 10.93 8.09 1.82
CA ARG A 47 11.99 7.65 2.72
C ARG A 47 11.69 8.01 4.17
N SER A 48 11.18 9.23 4.40
CA SER A 48 10.80 9.70 5.73
C SER A 48 9.68 8.84 6.33
N GLY A 49 8.67 8.48 5.52
CA GLY A 49 7.58 7.58 5.95
C GLY A 49 8.08 6.17 6.31
N LEU A 50 9.02 5.64 5.54
CA LEU A 50 9.66 4.34 5.85
C LEU A 50 10.58 4.42 7.07
N GLU A 51 11.16 5.58 7.36
CA GLU A 51 11.95 5.77 8.59
C GLU A 51 11.05 5.83 9.83
N MET A 52 9.86 6.46 9.72
CA MET A 52 8.86 6.48 10.78
C MET A 52 8.35 5.08 11.14
N SER A 53 8.30 4.16 10.16
CA SER A 53 7.90 2.79 10.42
C SER A 53 8.97 1.96 11.12
N ARG A 54 10.18 2.47 11.36
CA ARG A 54 11.27 1.74 12.03
C ARG A 54 10.89 1.14 13.38
N GLU A 55 10.02 1.81 14.14
CA GLU A 55 9.64 1.38 15.49
C GLU A 55 8.51 0.34 15.49
N ASN A 56 7.51 0.50 14.62
CA ASN A 56 6.31 -0.35 14.59
C ASN A 56 6.39 -1.46 13.53
N ALA A 57 7.10 -1.20 12.43
CA ALA A 57 7.26 -2.08 11.29
C ALA A 57 8.68 -2.04 10.72
N PRO A 58 9.65 -2.60 11.46
CA PRO A 58 11.07 -2.56 11.10
C PRO A 58 11.35 -3.22 9.73
N GLU A 59 10.52 -4.15 9.28
CA GLU A 59 10.65 -4.78 7.95
C GLU A 59 10.43 -3.78 6.81
N LEU A 60 9.51 -2.81 6.97
CA LEU A 60 9.31 -1.75 5.98
C LEU A 60 10.53 -0.82 5.92
N TRP A 61 11.14 -0.54 7.06
CA TRP A 61 12.39 0.24 7.08
C TRP A 61 13.55 -0.51 6.43
N LYS A 62 13.64 -1.83 6.61
CA LYS A 62 14.67 -2.66 5.94
C LYS A 62 14.56 -2.58 4.42
N ILE A 63 13.35 -2.50 3.86
CA ILE A 63 13.14 -2.29 2.41
C ILE A 63 13.87 -1.02 1.94
N ALA A 64 13.75 0.08 2.68
CA ALA A 64 14.40 1.35 2.34
C ALA A 64 15.93 1.29 2.43
N GLN A 65 16.47 0.44 3.31
CA GLN A 65 17.91 0.28 3.51
C GLN A 65 18.56 -0.68 2.52
N GLN A 66 17.87 -1.78 2.19
CA GLN A 66 18.46 -2.91 1.46
C GLN A 66 18.18 -2.85 -0.04
N LEU A 67 17.06 -2.23 -0.44
CA LEU A 67 16.63 -2.24 -1.83
C LEU A 67 16.81 -0.86 -2.47
N PRO A 68 17.15 -0.81 -3.78
CA PRO A 68 17.07 0.42 -4.55
C PRO A 68 15.62 0.94 -4.57
N ARG A 69 15.45 2.27 -4.60
CA ARG A 69 14.13 2.92 -4.58
C ARG A 69 13.12 2.36 -5.58
N GLN A 70 13.58 2.02 -6.79
CA GLN A 70 12.75 1.44 -7.85
C GLN A 70 12.11 0.08 -7.47
N HIS A 71 12.59 -0.58 -6.42
CA HIS A 71 12.07 -1.84 -5.91
C HIS A 71 11.26 -1.68 -4.62
N TRP A 72 11.12 -0.47 -4.07
CA TRP A 72 10.40 -0.25 -2.81
C TRP A 72 8.91 -0.58 -2.95
N ALA A 73 8.26 -0.11 -4.02
CA ALA A 73 6.82 -0.34 -4.23
C ALA A 73 6.47 -1.84 -4.30
N SER A 74 7.25 -2.61 -5.08
CA SER A 74 7.05 -4.05 -5.23
C SER A 74 7.38 -4.83 -3.96
N ALA A 75 8.41 -4.41 -3.22
CA ALA A 75 8.74 -5.01 -1.93
C ALA A 75 7.66 -4.74 -0.86
N LEU A 76 7.12 -3.51 -0.81
CA LEU A 76 6.04 -3.14 0.11
C LEU A 76 4.76 -3.92 -0.20
N ALA A 77 4.37 -3.99 -1.49
CA ALA A 77 3.17 -4.68 -1.93
C ALA A 77 3.21 -6.20 -1.70
N ARG A 78 4.42 -6.77 -1.57
CA ARG A 78 4.66 -8.19 -1.33
C ARG A 78 5.15 -8.49 0.09
N SER A 79 5.20 -7.47 0.95
CA SER A 79 5.67 -7.63 2.32
C SER A 79 4.72 -8.52 3.12
N ASP A 80 5.29 -9.30 4.05
CA ASP A 80 4.49 -10.16 4.93
C ASP A 80 3.50 -9.37 5.79
N GLN A 81 3.85 -8.13 6.13
CA GLN A 81 2.94 -7.20 6.82
C GLN A 81 1.70 -6.89 5.99
N LEU A 82 1.87 -6.51 4.73
CA LEU A 82 0.71 -6.26 3.87
C LEU A 82 -0.09 -7.54 3.62
N THR A 83 0.59 -8.66 3.33
CA THR A 83 -0.11 -9.90 2.98
C THR A 83 -0.90 -10.47 4.15
N SER A 84 -0.43 -10.27 5.39
CA SER A 84 -1.13 -10.65 6.64
C SER A 84 -2.38 -9.82 6.91
N LEU A 85 -2.43 -8.58 6.42
CA LEU A 85 -3.61 -7.72 6.54
C LEU A 85 -4.71 -8.07 5.52
N LEU A 86 -4.37 -8.79 4.44
CA LEU A 86 -5.34 -9.14 3.41
C LEU A 86 -6.31 -10.21 3.92
N PRO A 87 -7.63 -10.04 3.73
CA PRO A 87 -8.61 -10.99 4.24
C PRO A 87 -8.52 -12.34 3.52
N ASP A 88 -8.67 -13.41 4.30
CA ASP A 88 -8.83 -14.79 3.83
C ASP A 88 -10.04 -15.43 4.56
N PRO A 89 -11.20 -15.64 3.89
CA PRO A 89 -11.42 -15.55 2.45
C PRO A 89 -11.43 -14.10 1.93
N TRP A 90 -10.99 -13.92 0.67
CA TRP A 90 -10.98 -12.61 -0.01
C TRP A 90 -12.36 -11.99 -0.07
N ARG A 91 -12.49 -10.78 0.48
CA ARG A 91 -13.70 -9.95 0.42
C ARG A 91 -13.31 -8.48 0.31
N VAL A 92 -14.02 -7.74 -0.52
CA VAL A 92 -13.83 -6.30 -0.71
C VAL A 92 -15.18 -5.58 -0.66
N SER A 93 -15.13 -4.27 -0.46
CA SER A 93 -16.30 -3.39 -0.51
C SER A 93 -15.96 -2.14 -1.31
N GLU A 94 -16.96 -1.63 -2.02
CA GLU A 94 -16.87 -0.34 -2.69
C GLU A 94 -16.89 0.77 -1.64
N VAL A 95 -15.95 1.70 -1.73
CA VAL A 95 -15.80 2.83 -0.78
C VAL A 95 -15.65 4.14 -1.54
N GLU A 96 -15.91 5.26 -0.87
CA GLU A 96 -15.59 6.59 -1.41
C GLU A 96 -14.07 6.83 -1.41
N ALA A 97 -13.61 7.58 -2.40
CA ALA A 97 -12.20 7.86 -2.60
C ALA A 97 -11.73 8.99 -1.67
N GLU A 98 -10.84 8.68 -0.73
CA GLU A 98 -10.14 9.72 0.04
C GLU A 98 -8.80 10.10 -0.62
N PRO A 99 -8.34 11.36 -0.45
CA PRO A 99 -7.02 11.78 -0.88
C PRO A 99 -5.94 10.95 -0.18
N ARG A 100 -5.19 10.18 -0.97
CA ARG A 100 -4.17 9.25 -0.49
C ARG A 100 -2.80 9.90 -0.50
N SER A 101 -2.14 9.92 0.66
CA SER A 101 -0.72 10.23 0.78
C SER A 101 0.07 8.94 0.98
N LEU A 102 1.33 8.93 0.52
CA LEU A 102 2.23 7.80 0.76
C LEU A 102 2.37 7.50 2.25
N ARG A 103 2.44 8.56 3.07
CA ARG A 103 2.52 8.45 4.51
C ARG A 103 1.33 7.72 5.10
N ALA A 104 0.10 8.09 4.73
CA ALA A 104 -1.11 7.41 5.23
C ALA A 104 -1.20 5.94 4.79
N MET A 105 -0.62 5.59 3.63
CA MET A 105 -0.52 4.20 3.19
C MET A 105 0.53 3.44 4.00
N LEU A 106 1.69 4.03 4.27
CA LEU A 106 2.74 3.41 5.08
C LEU A 106 2.30 3.23 6.53
N GLU A 107 1.64 4.23 7.13
CA GLU A 107 1.06 4.15 8.48
C GLU A 107 -0.03 3.07 8.60
N ALA A 108 -0.73 2.75 7.50
CA ALA A 108 -1.73 1.68 7.49
C ALA A 108 -1.15 0.26 7.39
N VAL A 109 0.11 0.14 6.98
CA VAL A 109 0.82 -1.14 6.82
C VAL A 109 1.86 -1.34 7.93
N ALA A 110 2.22 -0.26 8.65
CA ALA A 110 3.16 -0.24 9.75
C ALA A 110 2.53 -0.63 11.09
#